data_AF-A0A1T5L8E6-F1
#
_entry.id   AF-A0A1T5L8E6-F1
#
_cell.length_a   1.000
_cell.length_b   1.000
_cell.length_c   1.000
_cell.angle_alpha   90.00
_cell.angle_beta   90.00
_cell.angle_gamma   90.00
#
_symmetry.space_group_name_H-M   'P 1'
#
loop_
_entity.id
_entity.type
_entity.pdbx_description
1 polymer ?
#
loop_
_entity_poly.entity_id
_entity_poly.type
_entity_poly.pdbx_seq_one_letter_code
_entity_poly.pdbx_strand_id
1 'polypeptide(L)'
;MQVRFLIIILIISLQSVFAQTYFREENWIDQLNLAGGLPEKLLSTRTTVFYDYTLTEKELKDTQEYFQRSGIDAVAYYEMDILMTGKDITRAFGDFLTKREISNIAFLEKTDKGYRLIITTYNGKENVVDPKQNAWSLSNTILTELLKTVYRTTANQLKKQNLLINDLPEPGPDINPIAGKRNEFFAIDLKVDPLAVPKFGDEALDKQLEEIFKNNYPLKYKLTEPGLTDKELRKQGSLYVLCIVKGRGSALKEILGYPVAKSESALVSVTYPDMQQQLKNIPSNAQVYKIYFKHIDSGNVFLGTKWDADVTWEQALLNNIKGLKAELKLN
;
A
#
# COMPACT_ATOMS: atom_id res chain seq x y z
N MET A 1 -11.54 63.09 23.42
CA MET A 1 -11.17 62.57 22.10
C MET A 1 -10.08 61.52 22.31
N GLN A 2 -10.46 60.25 22.48
CA GLN A 2 -9.54 59.14 22.71
C GLN A 2 -9.79 58.09 21.63
N VAL A 3 -8.79 57.90 20.76
CA VAL A 3 -8.79 56.88 19.72
C VAL A 3 -8.34 55.57 20.35
N ARG A 4 -9.21 54.57 20.37
CA ARG A 4 -8.86 53.19 20.75
C ARG A 4 -8.26 52.49 19.54
N PHE A 5 -6.99 52.12 19.63
CA PHE A 5 -6.32 51.21 18.70
C PHE A 5 -6.66 49.77 19.11
N LEU A 6 -7.26 49.00 18.21
CA LEU A 6 -7.54 47.57 18.38
C LEU A 6 -6.49 46.80 17.56
N ILE A 7 -5.56 46.13 18.21
CA ILE A 7 -4.59 45.25 17.56
C ILE A 7 -5.23 43.85 17.46
N ILE A 8 -5.55 43.42 16.24
CA ILE A 8 -5.95 42.05 15.92
C ILE A 8 -4.66 41.27 15.64
N ILE A 9 -4.28 40.39 16.57
CA ILE A 9 -3.22 39.40 16.34
C ILE A 9 -3.83 38.25 15.54
N LEU A 10 -3.50 38.19 14.26
CA LEU A 10 -3.84 37.08 13.37
C LEU A 10 -2.96 35.88 13.74
N ILE A 11 -3.52 34.92 14.47
CA ILE A 11 -2.89 33.61 14.69
C ILE A 11 -2.98 32.85 13.36
N ILE A 12 -1.89 32.88 12.60
CA ILE A 12 -1.70 31.99 11.46
C ILE A 12 -1.48 30.60 12.05
N SER A 13 -2.54 29.80 12.09
CA SER A 13 -2.42 28.36 12.30
C SER A 13 -1.60 27.79 11.14
N LEU A 14 -0.31 27.53 11.39
CA LEU A 14 0.49 26.62 10.60
C LEU A 14 -0.19 25.25 10.70
N GLN A 15 -1.06 24.95 9.74
CA GLN A 15 -1.44 23.57 9.51
C GLN A 15 -0.18 22.88 9.01
N SER A 16 0.33 21.95 9.82
CA SER A 16 1.33 20.99 9.39
C SER A 16 0.73 20.23 8.21
N VAL A 17 1.08 20.63 7.00
CA VAL A 17 0.90 19.78 5.83
C VAL A 17 1.85 18.60 6.07
N PHE A 18 1.29 17.48 6.52
CA PHE A 18 2.03 16.24 6.63
C PHE A 18 2.37 15.79 5.21
N ALA A 19 3.59 16.08 4.77
CA ALA A 19 4.14 15.49 3.56
C ALA A 19 4.18 13.98 3.76
N GLN A 20 3.34 13.25 3.03
CA GLN A 20 3.46 11.80 2.93
C GLN A 20 4.65 11.51 2.01
N THR A 21 5.79 11.17 2.59
CA THR A 21 6.97 10.70 1.86
C THR A 21 6.60 9.43 1.09
N TYR A 22 6.63 9.47 -0.24
CA TYR A 22 6.25 8.34 -1.11
C TYR A 22 7.25 7.16 -1.06
N PHE A 23 8.43 7.34 -0.45
CA PHE A 23 9.50 6.34 -0.41
C PHE A 23 10.02 5.96 0.97
N ARG A 24 9.49 6.53 2.04
CA ARG A 24 9.86 6.04 3.37
C ARG A 24 9.02 4.81 3.66
N GLU A 25 9.66 3.64 3.63
CA GLU A 25 9.20 2.42 4.30
C GLU A 25 9.13 2.64 5.81
N GLU A 26 8.39 3.64 6.27
CA GLU A 26 7.90 3.58 7.64
C GLU A 26 6.79 2.54 7.60
N ASN A 27 7.19 1.30 7.86
CA ASN A 27 6.33 0.17 8.13
C ASN A 27 5.19 0.70 8.99
N TRP A 28 3.91 0.61 8.58
CA TRP A 28 2.82 1.24 9.35
C TRP A 28 2.83 0.83 10.83
N ILE A 29 3.33 -0.38 11.07
CA ILE A 29 3.60 -0.94 12.39
C ILE A 29 4.54 -0.05 13.22
N ASP A 30 5.60 0.51 12.63
CA ASP A 30 6.58 1.36 13.31
C ASP A 30 6.01 2.73 13.67
N GLN A 31 4.91 3.13 13.01
CA GLN A 31 4.18 4.35 13.35
C GLN A 31 3.21 4.14 14.51
N LEU A 32 2.86 2.91 14.87
CA LEU A 32 1.91 2.62 15.94
C LEU A 32 2.54 2.80 17.33
N ASN A 33 1.74 3.21 18.30
CA ASN A 33 2.13 3.14 19.70
C ASN A 33 1.90 1.72 20.24
N LEU A 34 2.93 0.88 20.18
CA LEU A 34 2.87 -0.54 20.55
C LEU A 34 2.74 -0.81 22.07
N ALA A 35 2.79 0.24 22.90
CA ALA A 35 2.56 0.15 24.35
C ALA A 35 1.07 0.26 24.72
N GLY A 36 0.17 0.20 23.75
CA GLY A 36 -1.27 0.27 23.95
C GLY A 36 -1.87 -1.03 24.52
N GLY A 37 -3.11 -0.91 25.00
CA GLY A 37 -3.94 -2.07 25.37
C GLY A 37 -4.65 -2.69 24.16
N LEU A 38 -5.24 -3.87 24.36
CA LEU A 38 -6.11 -4.49 23.35
C LEU A 38 -7.32 -3.58 23.05
N PRO A 39 -7.82 -3.57 21.80
CA PRO A 39 -9.08 -2.88 21.50
C PRO A 39 -10.23 -3.38 22.38
N GLU A 40 -10.95 -2.47 23.02
CA GLU A 40 -12.01 -2.80 24.00
C GLU A 40 -13.11 -3.70 23.43
N LYS A 41 -13.40 -3.56 22.12
CA LYS A 41 -14.46 -4.29 21.42
C LYS A 41 -13.95 -5.48 20.60
N LEU A 42 -12.69 -5.89 20.77
CA LEU A 42 -12.05 -6.94 19.98
C LEU A 42 -12.87 -8.24 19.92
N LEU A 43 -13.47 -8.68 21.04
CA LEU A 43 -14.22 -9.95 21.11
C LEU A 43 -15.71 -9.83 20.73
N SER A 44 -16.11 -8.67 20.23
CA SER A 44 -17.49 -8.34 19.82
C SER A 44 -17.58 -7.80 18.40
N THR A 45 -16.45 -7.65 17.71
CA THR A 45 -16.37 -7.02 16.39
C THR A 45 -15.38 -7.77 15.49
N ARG A 46 -15.51 -7.56 14.18
CA ARG A 46 -14.74 -8.27 13.16
C ARG A 46 -13.30 -7.79 13.08
N THR A 47 -12.40 -8.73 12.79
CA THR A 47 -10.96 -8.53 12.62
C THR A 47 -10.53 -8.98 11.24
N THR A 48 -9.70 -8.19 10.57
CA THR A 48 -8.94 -8.65 9.38
C THR A 48 -7.49 -8.89 9.79
N VAL A 49 -6.92 -10.00 9.33
CA VAL A 49 -5.53 -10.38 9.61
C VAL A 49 -4.67 -10.10 8.40
N PHE A 50 -3.65 -9.27 8.57
CA PHE A 50 -2.57 -9.12 7.62
C PHE A 50 -1.37 -9.93 8.11
N TYR A 51 -0.88 -10.85 7.31
CA TYR A 51 0.16 -11.79 7.71
C TYR A 51 1.38 -11.72 6.79
N ASP A 52 2.55 -12.02 7.33
CA ASP A 52 3.77 -12.13 6.53
C ASP A 52 3.69 -13.30 5.54
N TYR A 53 4.03 -13.07 4.28
CA TYR A 53 3.86 -14.05 3.20
C TYR A 53 4.65 -15.36 3.40
N THR A 54 5.63 -15.40 4.32
CA THR A 54 6.40 -16.59 4.67
C THR A 54 5.70 -17.49 5.70
N LEU A 55 4.53 -17.10 6.21
CA LEU A 55 3.69 -17.98 7.02
C LEU A 55 3.15 -19.13 6.16
N THR A 56 3.23 -20.32 6.73
CA THR A 56 2.69 -21.55 6.18
C THR A 56 1.19 -21.65 6.43
N GLU A 57 0.49 -22.42 5.61
CA GLU A 57 -0.94 -22.72 5.81
C GLU A 57 -1.23 -23.30 7.21
N LYS A 58 -0.31 -24.12 7.74
CA LYS A 58 -0.42 -24.65 9.10
C LYS A 58 -0.38 -23.54 10.16
N GLU A 59 0.54 -22.58 10.03
CA GLU A 59 0.65 -21.46 10.98
C GLU A 59 -0.59 -20.56 10.94
N LEU A 60 -1.17 -20.34 9.76
CA LEU A 60 -2.44 -19.61 9.61
C LEU A 60 -3.60 -20.37 10.25
N LYS A 61 -3.67 -21.69 10.06
CA LYS A 61 -4.69 -22.53 10.69
C LYS A 61 -4.57 -22.54 12.21
N ASP A 62 -3.36 -22.70 12.73
CA ASP A 62 -3.10 -22.64 14.17
C ASP A 62 -3.51 -21.26 14.71
N THR A 63 -3.22 -20.18 13.99
CA THR A 63 -3.65 -18.83 14.37
C THR A 63 -5.18 -18.69 14.45
N GLN A 64 -5.90 -19.15 13.42
CA GLN A 64 -7.36 -19.11 13.41
C GLN A 64 -7.96 -19.90 14.58
N GLU A 65 -7.45 -21.11 14.85
CA GLU A 65 -7.94 -21.95 15.94
C GLU A 65 -7.80 -21.24 17.31
N TYR A 66 -6.67 -20.60 17.55
CA TYR A 66 -6.48 -19.82 18.78
C TYR A 66 -7.32 -18.54 18.82
N PHE A 67 -7.51 -17.85 17.69
CA PHE A 67 -8.39 -16.68 17.61
C PHE A 67 -9.83 -17.05 17.94
N GLN A 68 -10.35 -18.13 17.36
CA GLN A 68 -11.66 -18.68 17.65
C GLN A 68 -11.84 -19.01 19.15
N ARG A 69 -10.86 -19.70 19.75
CA ARG A 69 -10.85 -20.02 21.19
C ARG A 69 -10.89 -18.74 22.03
N SER A 70 -10.07 -17.75 21.66
CA SER A 70 -9.95 -16.45 22.32
C SER A 70 -11.20 -15.57 22.14
N GLY A 71 -12.03 -15.84 21.13
CA GLY A 71 -13.19 -15.02 20.78
C GLY A 71 -12.88 -13.89 19.79
N ILE A 72 -11.69 -13.89 19.18
CA ILE A 72 -11.30 -12.94 18.13
C ILE A 72 -11.93 -13.43 16.82
N ASP A 73 -12.81 -12.61 16.25
CA ASP A 73 -13.51 -12.92 15.00
C ASP A 73 -12.68 -12.50 13.79
N ALA A 74 -11.73 -13.32 13.37
CA ALA A 74 -10.98 -13.11 12.14
C ALA A 74 -11.76 -13.60 10.92
N VAL A 75 -12.13 -12.67 10.05
CA VAL A 75 -13.04 -12.90 8.91
C VAL A 75 -12.38 -12.81 7.53
N ALA A 76 -11.10 -12.42 7.49
CA ALA A 76 -10.32 -12.36 6.26
C ALA A 76 -8.82 -12.34 6.59
N TYR A 77 -8.04 -13.02 5.75
CA TYR A 77 -6.59 -13.08 5.78
C TYR A 77 -6.02 -12.54 4.48
N TYR A 78 -5.04 -11.64 4.58
CA TYR A 78 -4.33 -11.06 3.45
C TYR A 78 -2.82 -11.04 3.72
N GLU A 79 -2.02 -11.22 2.67
CA GLU A 79 -0.59 -10.98 2.76
C GLU A 79 -0.33 -9.50 3.03
N MET A 80 0.50 -9.24 4.03
CA MET A 80 0.72 -7.90 4.57
C MET A 80 1.48 -6.99 3.60
N ASP A 81 2.36 -7.56 2.78
CA ASP A 81 3.15 -6.83 1.78
C ASP A 81 2.26 -6.21 0.69
N ILE A 82 1.12 -6.83 0.37
CA ILE A 82 0.15 -6.30 -0.60
C ILE A 82 -0.45 -4.99 -0.11
N LEU A 83 -0.86 -4.92 1.17
CA LEU A 83 -1.50 -3.73 1.73
C LEU A 83 -0.58 -2.50 1.58
N MET A 84 0.73 -2.69 1.76
CA MET A 84 1.77 -1.65 1.75
C MET A 84 2.24 -1.25 0.34
N THR A 85 1.67 -1.82 -0.72
CA THR A 85 2.23 -1.75 -2.06
C THR A 85 2.03 -0.39 -2.77
N GLY A 86 1.03 0.39 -2.35
CA GLY A 86 0.82 1.77 -2.84
C GLY A 86 -0.53 2.37 -2.48
N LYS A 87 -0.65 3.70 -2.62
CA LYS A 87 -1.82 4.51 -2.19
C LYS A 87 -3.17 4.00 -2.70
N ASP A 88 -3.26 3.66 -3.98
CA ASP A 88 -4.52 3.18 -4.58
C ASP A 88 -4.92 1.79 -4.05
N ILE A 89 -3.94 0.94 -3.74
CA ILE A 89 -4.16 -0.37 -3.12
C ILE A 89 -4.61 -0.20 -1.68
N THR A 90 -3.90 0.60 -0.88
CA THR A 90 -4.28 0.87 0.51
C THR A 90 -5.70 1.45 0.60
N ARG A 91 -6.07 2.37 -0.32
CA ARG A 91 -7.44 2.89 -0.42
C ARG A 91 -8.46 1.78 -0.66
N ALA A 92 -8.22 0.91 -1.63
CA ALA A 92 -9.14 -0.18 -1.96
C ALA A 92 -9.33 -1.15 -0.78
N PHE A 93 -8.28 -1.37 0.01
CA PHE A 93 -8.42 -2.08 1.29
C PHE A 93 -9.26 -1.28 2.30
N GLY A 94 -9.05 0.02 2.47
CA GLY A 94 -9.90 0.85 3.34
C GLY A 94 -11.39 0.76 2.98
N ASP A 95 -11.71 0.83 1.68
CA ASP A 95 -13.08 0.67 1.18
C ASP A 95 -13.64 -0.73 1.49
N PHE A 96 -12.84 -1.78 1.27
CA PHE A 96 -13.21 -3.16 1.61
C PHE A 96 -13.46 -3.33 3.11
N LEU A 97 -12.54 -2.86 3.97
CA LEU A 97 -12.63 -2.97 5.43
C LEU A 97 -13.88 -2.24 5.94
N THR A 98 -14.16 -1.05 5.42
CA THR A 98 -15.38 -0.29 5.73
C THR A 98 -16.63 -1.06 5.31
N LYS A 99 -16.69 -1.55 4.07
CA LYS A 99 -17.84 -2.30 3.54
C LYS A 99 -18.09 -3.61 4.29
N ARG A 100 -17.05 -4.25 4.81
CA ARG A 100 -17.13 -5.48 5.61
C ARG A 100 -17.34 -5.22 7.11
N GLU A 101 -17.46 -3.96 7.51
CA GLU A 101 -17.66 -3.54 8.91
C GLU A 101 -16.53 -4.05 9.83
N ILE A 102 -15.30 -4.04 9.31
CA ILE A 102 -14.12 -4.43 10.08
C ILE A 102 -13.85 -3.35 11.12
N SER A 103 -13.67 -3.74 12.38
CA SER A 103 -13.36 -2.80 13.47
C SER A 103 -11.94 -2.95 13.98
N ASN A 104 -11.31 -4.12 13.78
CA ASN A 104 -9.97 -4.39 14.25
C ASN A 104 -9.09 -4.94 13.13
N ILE A 105 -7.80 -4.73 13.28
CA ILE A 105 -6.77 -5.22 12.38
C ILE A 105 -5.73 -5.93 13.23
N ALA A 106 -5.32 -7.10 12.76
CA ALA A 106 -4.23 -7.85 13.35
C ALA A 106 -3.09 -8.00 12.33
N PHE A 107 -1.87 -7.64 12.72
CA PHE A 107 -0.65 -7.87 11.93
C PHE A 107 0.12 -9.03 12.54
N LEU A 108 0.31 -10.11 11.77
CA LEU A 108 1.06 -11.30 12.18
C LEU A 108 2.35 -11.41 11.37
N GLU A 109 3.45 -11.05 12.01
CA GLU A 109 4.77 -11.06 11.39
C GLU A 109 5.54 -12.32 11.77
N LYS A 110 6.37 -12.78 10.82
CA LYS A 110 7.37 -13.83 11.00
C LYS A 110 8.73 -13.25 10.62
N THR A 111 9.68 -13.38 11.53
CA THR A 111 11.06 -12.90 11.37
C THR A 111 12.01 -14.01 11.77
N ASP A 112 13.31 -13.83 11.50
CA ASP A 112 14.35 -14.75 11.97
C ASP A 112 14.37 -14.92 13.50
N LYS A 113 13.79 -13.97 14.24
CA LYS A 113 13.70 -13.96 15.71
C LYS A 113 12.40 -14.59 16.24
N GLY A 114 11.50 -15.02 15.36
CA GLY A 114 10.19 -15.58 15.71
C GLY A 114 9.02 -14.74 15.22
N TYR A 115 7.94 -14.75 15.99
CA TYR A 115 6.65 -14.20 15.63
C TYR A 115 6.34 -12.94 16.42
N ARG A 116 5.66 -11.99 15.78
CA ARG A 116 5.09 -10.81 16.44
C ARG A 116 3.64 -10.66 16.00
N LEU A 117 2.75 -10.44 16.97
CA LEU A 117 1.35 -10.12 16.72
C LEU A 117 1.09 -8.71 17.23
N ILE A 118 0.46 -7.89 16.40
CA ILE A 118 0.03 -6.54 16.74
C ILE A 118 -1.48 -6.46 16.46
N ILE A 119 -2.25 -5.94 17.42
CA ILE A 119 -3.70 -5.77 17.28
C ILE A 119 -4.04 -4.31 17.55
N THR A 120 -4.79 -3.70 16.64
CA THR A 120 -5.25 -2.30 16.75
C THR A 120 -6.62 -2.13 16.11
N THR A 121 -7.25 -0.97 16.31
CA THR A 121 -8.53 -0.62 15.67
C THR A 121 -8.32 -0.22 14.22
N TYR A 122 -9.25 -0.53 13.33
CA TYR A 122 -9.32 0.13 12.03
C TYR A 122 -9.73 1.60 12.23
N ASN A 123 -9.07 2.55 11.58
CA ASN A 123 -9.35 3.98 11.76
C ASN A 123 -10.59 4.48 11.00
N GLY A 124 -11.23 3.64 10.18
CA GLY A 124 -12.39 4.02 9.38
C GLY A 124 -12.07 4.83 8.12
N LYS A 125 -10.80 4.88 7.69
CA LYS A 125 -10.32 5.72 6.58
C LYS A 125 -9.49 4.92 5.57
N GLU A 126 -9.18 5.56 4.44
CA GLU A 126 -8.38 4.99 3.35
C GLU A 126 -6.95 4.61 3.75
N ASN A 127 -6.38 5.26 4.77
CA ASN A 127 -5.02 4.99 5.26
C ASN A 127 -4.95 3.84 6.29
N VAL A 128 -6.07 3.20 6.62
CA VAL A 128 -6.17 1.99 7.44
C VAL A 128 -5.86 2.18 8.93
N VAL A 129 -4.74 2.82 9.26
CA VAL A 129 -4.33 3.18 10.62
C VAL A 129 -3.80 4.61 10.66
N ASP A 130 -3.98 5.29 11.80
CA ASP A 130 -3.40 6.62 12.00
C ASP A 130 -2.00 6.53 12.66
N PRO A 131 -1.08 7.45 12.36
CA PRO A 131 0.20 7.52 13.06
C PRO A 131 0.00 7.68 14.56
N LYS A 132 0.83 7.00 15.36
CA LYS A 132 0.82 6.93 16.82
C LYS A 132 -0.46 6.34 17.41
N GLN A 133 -1.30 5.71 16.59
CA GLN A 133 -2.48 5.00 17.06
C GLN A 133 -2.07 3.89 18.03
N ASN A 134 -2.80 3.75 19.12
CA ASN A 134 -2.53 2.71 20.12
C ASN A 134 -2.72 1.33 19.50
N ALA A 135 -1.74 0.47 19.73
CA ALA A 135 -1.78 -0.92 19.34
C ALA A 135 -1.23 -1.78 20.48
N TRP A 136 -1.82 -2.94 20.65
CA TRP A 136 -1.28 -3.96 21.53
C TRP A 136 -0.31 -4.82 20.73
N SER A 137 0.85 -5.15 21.29
CA SER A 137 1.84 -6.01 20.63
C SER A 137 2.39 -7.08 21.57
N LEU A 138 2.68 -8.24 21.01
CA LEU A 138 3.35 -9.34 21.67
C LEU A 138 4.28 -10.07 20.71
N SER A 139 5.45 -10.48 21.18
CA SER A 139 6.41 -11.28 20.42
C SER A 139 6.77 -12.57 21.15
N ASN A 140 7.06 -13.63 20.40
CA ASN A 140 7.60 -14.89 20.92
C ASN A 140 8.38 -15.62 19.82
N THR A 141 9.39 -16.39 20.20
CA THR A 141 10.12 -17.27 19.26
C THR A 141 9.25 -18.40 18.70
N ILE A 142 8.22 -18.82 19.44
CA ILE A 142 7.32 -19.92 19.13
C ILE A 142 5.88 -19.40 18.98
N LEU A 143 5.29 -19.58 17.79
CA LEU A 143 3.93 -19.13 17.47
C LEU A 143 2.89 -19.64 18.49
N THR A 144 2.94 -20.91 18.85
CA THR A 144 1.98 -21.50 19.80
C THR A 144 2.03 -20.84 21.17
N GLU A 145 3.21 -20.45 21.67
CA GLU A 145 3.35 -19.78 22.97
C GLU A 145 2.88 -18.32 22.90
N LEU A 146 3.09 -17.65 21.76
CA LEU A 146 2.47 -16.36 21.47
C LEU A 146 0.94 -16.48 21.55
N LEU A 147 0.36 -17.42 20.83
CA LEU A 147 -1.09 -17.59 20.73
C LEU A 147 -1.75 -18.02 22.06
N LYS A 148 -1.09 -18.86 22.86
CA LYS A 148 -1.53 -19.16 24.24
C LYS A 148 -1.57 -17.92 25.12
N THR A 149 -0.59 -17.02 24.96
CA THR A 149 -0.52 -15.78 25.71
C THR A 149 -1.61 -14.80 25.25
N VAL A 150 -1.90 -14.73 23.96
CA VAL A 150 -3.06 -14.00 23.41
C VAL A 150 -4.33 -14.49 24.09
N TYR A 151 -4.59 -15.79 24.06
CA TYR A 151 -5.77 -16.40 24.69
C TYR A 151 -5.93 -16.03 26.18
N ARG A 152 -4.85 -16.14 26.96
CA ARG A 152 -4.87 -15.78 28.39
C ARG A 152 -5.13 -14.29 28.59
N THR A 153 -4.50 -13.44 27.77
CA THR A 153 -4.63 -11.98 27.86
C THR A 153 -6.06 -11.56 27.52
N THR A 154 -6.63 -12.04 26.41
CA THR A 154 -8.00 -11.73 26.01
C THR A 154 -9.01 -12.25 27.02
N ALA A 155 -8.83 -13.47 27.55
CA ALA A 155 -9.74 -14.05 28.55
C ALA A 155 -9.75 -13.27 29.87
N ASN A 156 -8.62 -12.69 30.26
CA ASN A 156 -8.50 -11.90 31.49
C ASN A 156 -8.99 -10.46 31.33
N GLN A 157 -8.86 -9.87 30.14
CA GLN A 157 -9.13 -8.45 29.90
C GLN A 157 -10.51 -8.19 29.30
N LEU A 158 -11.06 -9.13 28.53
CA LEU A 158 -12.25 -8.92 27.70
C LEU A 158 -13.27 -10.04 27.92
N LYS A 159 -14.55 -9.71 27.77
CA LYS A 159 -15.64 -10.67 27.81
C LYS A 159 -15.92 -11.18 26.39
N LYS A 160 -15.85 -12.49 26.17
CA LYS A 160 -16.23 -13.13 24.90
C LYS A 160 -17.71 -12.86 24.61
N GLN A 161 -18.00 -12.32 23.44
CA GLN A 161 -19.38 -12.03 22.98
C GLN A 161 -19.72 -12.76 21.69
N ASN A 162 -18.73 -12.97 20.80
CA ASN A 162 -18.93 -13.79 19.60
C ASN A 162 -18.71 -15.28 19.88
N LEU A 163 -19.67 -16.11 19.48
CA LEU A 163 -19.65 -17.57 19.57
C LEU A 163 -19.63 -18.25 18.20
N LEU A 164 -19.85 -17.50 17.11
CA LEU A 164 -19.87 -18.00 15.74
C LEU A 164 -18.66 -17.42 15.00
N ILE A 165 -17.48 -17.98 15.30
CA ILE A 165 -16.23 -17.62 14.67
C ILE A 165 -15.78 -18.80 13.81
N ASN A 166 -15.33 -18.52 12.59
CA ASN A 166 -14.91 -19.52 11.62
C ASN A 166 -13.79 -20.42 12.16
N ASP A 167 -13.79 -21.69 11.73
CA ASP A 167 -12.80 -22.69 12.14
C ASP A 167 -11.48 -22.59 11.34
N LEU A 168 -11.56 -22.08 10.11
CA LEU A 168 -10.45 -22.06 9.16
C LEU A 168 -10.13 -20.62 8.75
N PRO A 169 -8.84 -20.31 8.49
CA PRO A 169 -8.45 -19.00 8.00
C PRO A 169 -9.08 -18.79 6.62
N GLU A 170 -9.91 -17.75 6.49
CA GLU A 170 -10.55 -17.42 5.23
C GLU A 170 -9.65 -16.48 4.43
N PRO A 171 -9.15 -16.86 3.24
CA PRO A 171 -8.50 -15.89 2.37
C PRO A 171 -9.52 -14.80 2.02
N GLY A 172 -9.10 -13.54 2.15
CA GLY A 172 -9.98 -12.45 1.78
C GLY A 172 -10.25 -12.41 0.27
N PRO A 173 -11.37 -11.82 -0.17
CA PRO A 173 -11.63 -11.67 -1.61
C PRO A 173 -10.58 -10.78 -2.28
N ASP A 174 -10.40 -10.98 -3.59
CA ASP A 174 -9.50 -10.18 -4.42
C ASP A 174 -9.81 -8.69 -4.28
N ILE A 175 -8.77 -7.91 -3.98
CA ILE A 175 -8.85 -6.45 -3.91
C ILE A 175 -8.50 -5.88 -5.27
N ASN A 176 -9.47 -5.20 -5.90
CA ASN A 176 -9.23 -4.48 -7.13
C ASN A 176 -8.90 -2.99 -6.83
N PRO A 177 -7.63 -2.56 -6.96
CA PRO A 177 -7.26 -1.16 -6.74
C PRO A 177 -7.62 -0.24 -7.92
N ILE A 178 -8.03 -0.81 -9.05
CA ILE A 178 -8.33 -0.07 -10.28
C ILE A 178 -9.82 0.28 -10.28
N ALA A 179 -10.15 1.53 -9.97
CA ALA A 179 -11.52 2.02 -9.97
C ALA A 179 -12.16 2.08 -11.38
N GLY A 180 -11.36 2.42 -12.39
CA GLY A 180 -11.79 2.50 -13.79
C GLY A 180 -11.46 1.24 -14.60
N LYS A 181 -11.13 1.43 -15.87
CA LYS A 181 -10.66 0.36 -16.75
C LYS A 181 -9.16 0.16 -16.64
N ARG A 182 -8.76 -1.11 -16.65
CA ARG A 182 -7.37 -1.53 -16.84
C ARG A 182 -7.05 -1.56 -18.34
N ASN A 183 -5.99 -0.85 -18.74
CA ASN A 183 -5.54 -0.77 -20.13
C ASN A 183 -4.09 -1.27 -20.24
N GLU A 184 -3.85 -2.20 -21.18
CA GLU A 184 -2.53 -2.74 -21.50
C GLU A 184 -1.87 -1.97 -22.67
N PHE A 185 -1.98 -0.65 -22.62
CA PHE A 185 -1.39 0.29 -23.56
C PHE A 185 -1.16 1.63 -22.86
N PHE A 186 -0.37 2.50 -23.47
CA PHE A 186 -0.15 3.86 -22.96
C PHE A 186 -1.22 4.83 -23.43
N ALA A 187 -1.63 5.75 -22.55
CA ALA A 187 -2.62 6.78 -22.89
C ALA A 187 -2.07 7.71 -23.99
N ILE A 188 -2.72 7.70 -25.16
CA ILE A 188 -2.33 8.57 -26.29
C ILE A 188 -2.54 10.06 -25.97
N ASP A 189 -3.50 10.37 -25.10
CA ASP A 189 -3.87 11.73 -24.70
C ASP A 189 -2.75 12.43 -23.89
N LEU A 190 -1.78 11.68 -23.34
CA LEU A 190 -0.57 12.26 -22.74
C LEU A 190 0.24 13.13 -23.71
N LYS A 191 0.01 13.00 -25.03
CA LYS A 191 0.60 13.90 -26.05
C LYS A 191 0.09 15.34 -25.93
N VAL A 192 -1.10 15.53 -25.37
CA VAL A 192 -1.78 16.83 -25.25
C VAL A 192 -1.89 17.24 -23.79
N ASP A 193 -2.30 16.29 -22.94
CA ASP A 193 -2.64 16.51 -21.54
C ASP A 193 -1.44 16.32 -20.60
N PRO A 194 -1.24 17.21 -19.61
CA PRO A 194 -0.07 17.16 -18.75
C PRO A 194 -0.16 16.03 -17.71
N LEU A 195 0.96 15.32 -17.53
CA LEU A 195 1.16 14.35 -16.47
C LEU A 195 1.56 15.04 -15.16
N ALA A 196 0.82 14.80 -14.07
CA ALA A 196 1.30 15.07 -12.72
C ALA A 196 2.31 14.00 -12.30
N VAL A 197 3.48 14.45 -11.84
CA VAL A 197 4.54 13.59 -11.32
C VAL A 197 4.71 13.95 -9.84
N PRO A 198 4.16 13.15 -8.92
CA PRO A 198 4.34 13.37 -7.49
C PRO A 198 5.83 13.22 -7.12
N LYS A 199 6.37 14.24 -6.44
CA LYS A 199 7.67 14.15 -5.79
C LYS A 199 7.63 13.12 -4.66
N PHE A 200 8.79 12.63 -4.27
CA PHE A 200 8.97 11.69 -3.19
C PHE A 200 8.96 12.33 -1.80
N GLY A 201 9.29 13.62 -1.72
CA GLY A 201 9.43 14.34 -0.45
C GLY A 201 10.80 14.14 0.22
N ASP A 202 11.76 13.56 -0.52
CA ASP A 202 13.17 13.49 -0.15
C ASP A 202 13.98 14.28 -1.17
N GLU A 203 14.80 15.22 -0.71
CA GLU A 203 15.50 16.16 -1.60
C GLU A 203 16.44 15.46 -2.60
N ALA A 204 17.08 14.36 -2.20
CA ALA A 204 18.01 13.64 -3.07
C ALA A 204 17.24 12.84 -4.13
N LEU A 205 16.19 12.13 -3.73
CA LEU A 205 15.34 11.36 -4.66
C LEU A 205 14.56 12.29 -5.60
N ASP A 206 14.10 13.44 -5.13
CA ASP A 206 13.38 14.43 -5.94
C ASP A 206 14.28 15.03 -7.03
N LYS A 207 15.55 15.31 -6.72
CA LYS A 207 16.53 15.75 -7.72
C LYS A 207 16.78 14.68 -8.79
N GLN A 208 16.91 13.43 -8.38
CA GLN A 208 17.08 12.31 -9.33
C GLN A 208 15.85 12.11 -10.21
N LEU A 209 14.64 12.22 -9.63
CA LEU A 209 13.38 12.15 -10.37
C LEU A 209 13.31 13.25 -11.43
N GLU A 210 13.61 14.48 -11.04
CA GLU A 210 13.62 15.63 -11.93
C GLU A 210 14.62 15.44 -13.09
N GLU A 211 15.82 14.95 -12.80
CA GLU A 211 16.84 14.66 -13.82
C GLU A 211 16.40 13.57 -14.80
N ILE A 212 15.83 12.47 -14.30
CA ILE A 212 15.31 11.38 -15.16
C ILE A 212 14.22 11.92 -16.08
N PHE A 213 13.24 12.65 -15.56
CA PHE A 213 12.15 13.21 -16.36
C PHE A 213 12.65 14.22 -17.39
N LYS A 214 13.53 15.14 -16.99
CA LYS A 214 14.09 16.16 -17.89
C LYS A 214 14.87 15.56 -19.06
N ASN A 215 15.59 14.47 -18.81
CA ASN A 215 16.46 13.84 -19.81
C ASN A 215 15.74 12.78 -20.67
N ASN A 216 14.65 12.18 -20.19
CA ASN A 216 14.06 11.00 -20.82
C ASN A 216 12.57 11.13 -21.19
N TYR A 217 11.78 11.95 -20.49
CA TYR A 217 10.33 12.04 -20.71
C TYR A 217 10.00 13.11 -21.78
N PRO A 218 9.43 12.73 -22.93
CA PRO A 218 9.31 13.64 -24.08
C PRO A 218 8.01 14.48 -24.10
N LEU A 219 7.08 14.25 -23.16
CA LEU A 219 5.75 14.87 -23.15
C LEU A 219 5.63 15.93 -22.04
N LYS A 220 4.50 16.64 -22.01
CA LYS A 220 4.24 17.65 -20.98
C LYS A 220 4.04 16.98 -19.62
N TYR A 221 4.80 17.43 -18.62
CA TYR A 221 4.65 17.00 -17.24
C TYR A 221 4.80 18.16 -16.26
N LYS A 222 4.33 17.94 -15.03
CA LYS A 222 4.49 18.87 -13.91
C LYS A 222 4.90 18.08 -12.67
N LEU A 223 6.02 18.44 -12.07
CA LEU A 223 6.38 17.96 -10.74
C LEU A 223 5.41 18.56 -9.71
N THR A 224 4.86 17.71 -8.85
CA THR A 224 3.86 18.09 -7.85
C THR A 224 4.33 17.74 -6.45
N GLU A 225 3.81 18.44 -5.45
CA GLU A 225 4.16 18.18 -4.06
C GLU A 225 3.67 16.78 -3.62
N PRO A 226 4.40 16.13 -2.70
CA PRO A 226 4.05 14.80 -2.24
C PRO A 226 2.68 14.78 -1.54
N GLY A 227 1.98 13.65 -1.58
CA GLY A 227 0.74 13.41 -0.84
C GLY A 227 -0.55 13.99 -1.45
N LEU A 228 -0.48 14.84 -2.48
CA LEU A 228 -1.68 15.46 -3.07
C LEU A 228 -2.74 14.43 -3.48
N THR A 229 -4.01 14.80 -3.26
CA THR A 229 -5.16 14.01 -3.67
C THR A 229 -5.45 14.20 -5.16
N ASP A 230 -6.08 13.19 -5.77
CA ASP A 230 -6.56 13.23 -7.15
C ASP A 230 -7.40 14.51 -7.42
N LYS A 231 -8.21 14.92 -6.44
CA LYS A 231 -9.01 16.16 -6.49
C LYS A 231 -8.16 17.43 -6.53
N GLU A 232 -7.06 17.48 -5.79
CA GLU A 232 -6.14 18.62 -5.78
C GLU A 232 -5.31 18.69 -7.06
N LEU A 233 -4.82 17.55 -7.54
CA LEU A 233 -4.12 17.44 -8.82
C LEU A 233 -5.00 17.93 -9.98
N ARG A 234 -6.28 17.56 -9.97
CA ARG A 234 -7.26 18.06 -10.94
C ARG A 234 -7.45 19.58 -10.89
N LYS A 235 -7.55 20.17 -9.69
CA LYS A 235 -7.63 21.63 -9.53
C LYS A 235 -6.39 22.35 -10.06
N GLN A 236 -5.24 21.67 -10.11
CA GLN A 236 -4.01 22.18 -10.70
C GLN A 236 -3.91 21.98 -12.22
N GLY A 237 -4.96 21.44 -12.86
CA GLY A 237 -5.02 21.25 -14.31
C GLY A 237 -4.40 19.95 -14.82
N SER A 238 -4.00 19.03 -13.95
CA SER A 238 -3.50 17.72 -14.34
C SER A 238 -4.66 16.75 -14.56
N LEU A 239 -4.61 15.98 -15.66
CA LEU A 239 -5.60 14.93 -15.96
C LEU A 239 -5.05 13.53 -15.72
N TYR A 240 -3.73 13.38 -15.74
CA TYR A 240 -3.03 12.14 -15.46
C TYR A 240 -2.12 12.29 -14.26
N VAL A 241 -1.90 11.19 -13.55
CA VAL A 241 -0.91 11.09 -12.47
C VAL A 241 -0.03 9.87 -12.68
N LEU A 242 1.27 10.04 -12.40
CA LEU A 242 2.24 8.95 -12.32
C LEU A 242 2.01 8.18 -11.03
N CYS A 243 1.73 6.88 -11.14
CA CYS A 243 1.62 5.98 -10.01
C CYS A 243 2.86 5.09 -9.94
N ILE A 244 3.47 5.05 -8.75
CA ILE A 244 4.57 4.14 -8.42
C ILE A 244 4.05 3.18 -7.37
N VAL A 245 4.24 1.89 -7.61
CA VAL A 245 3.94 0.84 -6.64
C VAL A 245 5.18 0.00 -6.40
N LYS A 246 5.38 -0.42 -5.15
CA LYS A 246 6.51 -1.24 -4.72
C LYS A 246 5.99 -2.44 -3.96
N GLY A 247 6.43 -3.64 -4.32
CA GLY A 247 6.02 -4.83 -3.61
C GLY A 247 6.68 -6.06 -4.18
N ARG A 248 6.32 -7.22 -3.62
CA ARG A 248 6.75 -8.50 -4.17
C ARG A 248 6.18 -8.68 -5.58
N GLY A 249 7.03 -9.02 -6.54
CA GLY A 249 6.64 -8.97 -7.94
C GLY A 249 5.49 -9.90 -8.34
N SER A 250 5.37 -11.08 -7.72
CA SER A 250 4.21 -11.98 -7.92
C SER A 250 2.90 -11.34 -7.42
N ALA A 251 2.90 -10.80 -6.20
CA ALA A 251 1.74 -10.14 -5.61
C ALA A 251 1.34 -8.89 -6.41
N LEU A 252 2.34 -8.12 -6.87
CA LEU A 252 2.14 -6.95 -7.72
C LEU A 252 1.52 -7.29 -9.08
N LYS A 253 1.95 -8.39 -9.71
CA LYS A 253 1.32 -8.85 -10.96
C LYS A 253 -0.15 -9.20 -10.71
N GLU A 254 -0.42 -9.97 -9.66
CA GLU A 254 -1.78 -10.42 -9.32
C GLU A 254 -2.71 -9.23 -9.06
N ILE A 255 -2.30 -8.29 -8.20
CA ILE A 255 -3.14 -7.14 -7.84
C ILE A 255 -3.36 -6.14 -8.99
N LEU A 256 -2.39 -6.05 -9.90
CA LEU A 256 -2.52 -5.24 -11.12
C LEU A 256 -3.20 -6.01 -12.25
N GLY A 257 -3.69 -7.23 -12.01
CA GLY A 257 -4.45 -8.04 -12.97
C GLY A 257 -3.62 -8.59 -14.13
N TYR A 258 -2.31 -8.80 -13.94
CA TYR A 258 -1.49 -9.54 -14.89
C TYR A 258 -1.66 -11.06 -14.69
N PRO A 259 -1.53 -11.86 -15.75
CA PRO A 259 -1.53 -13.31 -15.61
C PRO A 259 -0.30 -13.76 -14.81
N VAL A 260 -0.56 -14.51 -13.73
CA VAL A 260 0.48 -15.15 -12.90
C VAL A 260 0.31 -16.65 -13.00
N ALA A 261 1.35 -17.35 -13.45
CA ALA A 261 1.38 -18.81 -13.33
C ALA A 261 1.81 -19.17 -11.89
N LYS A 262 1.03 -20.02 -11.21
CA LYS A 262 1.30 -20.42 -9.80
C LYS A 262 2.68 -21.07 -9.57
N SER A 263 3.39 -21.47 -10.63
CA SER A 263 4.73 -22.06 -10.59
C SER A 263 5.84 -21.15 -11.14
N GLU A 264 5.55 -19.87 -11.44
CA GLU A 264 6.56 -18.93 -11.96
C GLU A 264 7.57 -18.56 -10.85
N SER A 265 8.79 -19.10 -10.93
CA SER A 265 9.88 -18.78 -10.00
C SER A 265 10.61 -17.48 -10.32
N ALA A 266 10.48 -16.98 -11.56
CA ALA A 266 11.06 -15.73 -12.02
C ALA A 266 10.12 -15.01 -12.98
N LEU A 267 9.94 -13.72 -12.77
CA LEU A 267 9.20 -12.80 -13.61
C LEU A 267 10.09 -12.35 -14.77
N VAL A 268 9.55 -12.44 -15.98
CA VAL A 268 10.17 -11.85 -17.17
C VAL A 268 9.76 -10.39 -17.27
N SER A 269 10.71 -9.49 -17.01
CA SER A 269 10.55 -8.05 -17.19
C SER A 269 11.20 -7.57 -18.49
N VAL A 270 10.51 -6.66 -19.20
CA VAL A 270 11.03 -5.99 -20.39
C VAL A 270 11.80 -4.75 -19.95
N THR A 271 13.10 -4.76 -20.23
CA THR A 271 14.00 -3.66 -19.91
C THR A 271 14.58 -3.06 -21.18
N TYR A 272 15.14 -1.87 -21.06
CA TYR A 272 15.75 -1.16 -22.20
C TYR A 272 17.17 -0.67 -21.89
N PRO A 273 18.13 -1.57 -21.59
CA PRO A 273 19.54 -1.19 -21.55
C PRO A 273 19.96 -0.71 -22.95
N ASP A 274 20.70 0.40 -23.00
CA ASP A 274 21.22 0.99 -24.24
C ASP A 274 20.17 1.21 -25.36
N MET A 275 18.93 1.53 -24.97
CA MET A 275 17.79 1.77 -25.87
C MET A 275 17.33 0.53 -26.67
N GLN A 276 17.83 -0.66 -26.35
CA GLN A 276 17.39 -1.91 -26.98
C GLN A 276 16.49 -2.70 -26.02
N GLN A 277 15.40 -3.24 -26.54
CA GLN A 277 14.52 -4.10 -25.76
C GLN A 277 15.22 -5.40 -25.37
N GLN A 278 15.28 -5.68 -24.07
CA GLN A 278 15.83 -6.92 -23.52
C GLN A 278 14.89 -7.54 -22.50
N LEU A 279 15.05 -8.83 -22.24
CA LEU A 279 14.33 -9.55 -21.20
C LEU A 279 15.24 -9.73 -19.99
N LYS A 280 14.76 -9.34 -18.81
CA LYS A 280 15.42 -9.51 -17.53
C LYS A 280 14.58 -10.44 -16.67
N ASN A 281 15.21 -11.51 -16.17
CA ASN A 281 14.57 -12.40 -15.21
C ASN A 281 14.79 -11.87 -13.80
N ILE A 282 13.69 -11.64 -13.07
CA ILE A 282 13.70 -11.18 -11.68
C ILE A 282 13.00 -12.26 -10.85
N PRO A 283 13.54 -12.74 -9.71
CA PRO A 283 12.86 -13.71 -8.88
C PRO A 283 11.43 -13.26 -8.52
N SER A 284 10.44 -14.16 -8.55
CA SER A 284 9.03 -13.80 -8.33
C SER A 284 8.76 -13.20 -6.95
N ASN A 285 9.55 -13.61 -5.96
CA ASN A 285 9.46 -13.10 -4.61
C ASN A 285 10.32 -11.84 -4.34
N ALA A 286 11.05 -11.33 -5.34
CA ALA A 286 11.85 -10.12 -5.17
C ALA A 286 10.95 -8.88 -5.05
N GLN A 287 11.41 -7.91 -4.25
CA GLN A 287 10.83 -6.57 -4.19
C GLN A 287 11.13 -5.84 -5.51
N VAL A 288 10.08 -5.36 -6.16
CA VAL A 288 10.17 -4.63 -7.43
C VAL A 288 9.30 -3.37 -7.39
N TYR A 289 9.65 -2.41 -8.22
CA TYR A 289 8.88 -1.23 -8.52
C TYR A 289 8.19 -1.40 -9.87
N LYS A 290 6.90 -1.05 -9.94
CA LYS A 290 6.15 -0.93 -11.18
C LYS A 290 5.56 0.47 -11.28
N ILE A 291 5.60 1.01 -12.50
CA ILE A 291 5.14 2.35 -12.82
C ILE A 291 3.95 2.25 -13.77
N TYR A 292 2.95 3.10 -13.58
CA TYR A 292 1.83 3.23 -14.52
C TYR A 292 1.24 4.63 -14.47
N PHE A 293 0.40 4.96 -15.47
CA PHE A 293 -0.34 6.21 -15.48
C PHE A 293 -1.78 5.96 -15.10
N LYS A 294 -2.36 6.87 -14.30
CA LYS A 294 -3.78 6.85 -13.95
C LYS A 294 -4.43 8.12 -14.48
N HIS A 295 -5.54 7.98 -15.21
CA HIS A 295 -6.41 9.09 -15.54
C HIS A 295 -7.26 9.44 -14.32
N ILE A 296 -7.12 10.66 -13.83
CA ILE A 296 -7.64 11.13 -12.53
C ILE A 296 -9.16 11.04 -12.48
N ASP A 297 -9.84 11.35 -13.57
CA ASP A 297 -11.30 11.49 -13.58
C ASP A 297 -12.05 10.18 -13.71
N SER A 298 -11.55 9.29 -14.57
CA SER A 298 -12.20 8.01 -14.83
C SER A 298 -11.65 6.88 -13.98
N GLY A 299 -10.52 7.10 -13.28
CA GLY A 299 -9.78 6.05 -12.59
C GLY A 299 -9.20 4.99 -13.53
N ASN A 300 -9.19 5.24 -14.85
CA ASN A 300 -8.58 4.33 -15.82
C ASN A 300 -7.07 4.27 -15.57
N VAL A 301 -6.51 3.07 -15.57
CA VAL A 301 -5.06 2.88 -15.48
C VAL A 301 -4.50 2.40 -16.81
N PHE A 302 -3.28 2.84 -17.10
CA PHE A 302 -2.54 2.56 -18.31
C PHE A 302 -1.21 1.94 -17.90
N LEU A 303 -1.16 0.62 -17.93
CA LEU A 303 -0.03 -0.15 -17.39
C LEU A 303 1.12 -0.30 -18.40
N GLY A 304 0.87 0.03 -19.67
CA GLY A 304 1.74 -0.30 -20.80
C GLY A 304 1.50 -1.72 -21.32
N THR A 305 2.06 -2.02 -22.49
CA THR A 305 1.89 -3.30 -23.19
C THR A 305 2.71 -4.46 -22.61
N LYS A 306 3.67 -4.18 -21.72
CA LYS A 306 4.62 -5.16 -21.17
C LYS A 306 4.76 -5.01 -19.66
N TRP A 307 5.16 -6.10 -19.02
CA TRP A 307 5.66 -6.06 -17.65
C TRP A 307 7.09 -5.50 -17.69
N ASP A 308 7.30 -4.31 -17.12
CA ASP A 308 8.53 -3.50 -17.21
C ASP A 308 9.09 -3.12 -15.81
N ALA A 309 8.65 -3.86 -14.78
CA ALA A 309 9.06 -3.65 -13.40
C ALA A 309 10.55 -3.94 -13.18
N ASP A 310 11.18 -3.29 -12.20
CA ASP A 310 12.58 -3.55 -11.85
C ASP A 310 12.81 -3.43 -10.33
N VAL A 311 13.95 -3.92 -9.85
CA VAL A 311 14.31 -3.92 -8.42
C VAL A 311 14.61 -2.51 -7.90
N THR A 312 14.94 -1.57 -8.78
CA THR A 312 15.11 -0.14 -8.44
C THR A 312 14.05 0.72 -9.13
N TRP A 313 13.65 1.79 -8.47
CA TRP A 313 12.58 2.66 -8.97
C TRP A 313 13.04 3.44 -10.22
N GLU A 314 14.32 3.80 -10.29
CA GLU A 314 14.94 4.50 -11.41
C GLU A 314 14.85 3.65 -12.67
N GLN A 315 15.23 2.37 -12.56
CA GLN A 315 15.23 1.46 -13.69
C GLN A 315 13.80 1.13 -14.12
N ALA A 316 12.88 0.91 -13.19
CA ALA A 316 11.46 0.71 -13.49
C ALA A 316 10.84 1.92 -14.21
N LEU A 317 11.17 3.13 -13.76
CA LEU A 317 10.74 4.38 -14.39
C LEU A 317 11.32 4.53 -15.80
N LEU A 318 12.62 4.29 -15.97
CA LEU A 318 13.26 4.35 -17.28
C LEU A 318 12.68 3.31 -18.24
N ASN A 319 12.41 2.08 -17.78
CA ASN A 319 11.77 1.06 -18.60
C ASN A 319 10.38 1.52 -19.05
N ASN A 320 9.58 2.10 -18.14
CA ASN A 320 8.24 2.57 -18.45
C ASN A 320 8.25 3.75 -19.44
N ILE A 321 9.13 4.74 -19.25
CA ILE A 321 9.29 5.88 -20.17
C ILE A 321 9.75 5.40 -21.55
N LYS A 322 10.71 4.46 -21.61
CA LYS A 322 11.19 3.92 -22.89
C LYS A 322 10.12 3.09 -23.59
N GLY A 323 9.34 2.30 -22.84
CA GLY A 323 8.16 1.60 -23.36
C GLY A 323 7.13 2.57 -23.96
N LEU A 324 6.83 3.66 -23.26
CA LEU A 324 5.96 4.74 -23.74
C LEU A 324 6.49 5.33 -25.05
N LYS A 325 7.78 5.65 -25.12
CA LYS A 325 8.41 6.19 -26.33
C LYS A 325 8.31 5.24 -27.52
N ALA A 326 8.63 3.96 -27.30
CA ALA A 326 8.58 2.94 -28.33
C ALA A 326 7.16 2.74 -28.87
N GLU A 327 6.17 2.66 -27.98
CA GLU A 327 4.77 2.42 -28.36
C GLU A 327 4.14 3.62 -29.07
N LEU A 328 4.33 4.84 -28.53
CA LEU A 328 3.74 6.06 -29.08
C LEU A 328 4.56 6.68 -30.23
N LYS A 329 5.68 6.05 -30.60
CA LYS A 329 6.64 6.49 -31.63
C LYS A 329 7.14 7.91 -31.37
N LEU A 330 7.64 8.13 -30.15
CA LEU A 330 8.16 9.42 -29.68
C LEU A 330 9.69 9.40 -29.74
N ASN A 331 10.27 10.51 -30.20
CA ASN A 331 11.73 10.67 -30.33
C ASN A 331 12.40 10.94 -28.99
#